data_AF-A0A2A5B2P7-F1
#
_entry.id   AF-A0A2A5B2P7-F1
#
_cell.length_a   1.000
_cell.length_b   1.000
_cell.length_c   1.000
_cell.angle_alpha   90.00
_cell.angle_beta   90.00
_cell.angle_gamma   90.00
#
_symmetry.space_group_name_H-M   'P 1'
#
loop_
_entity.id
_entity.type
_entity.pdbx_description
1 polymer ?
#
loop_
_entity_poly.entity_id
_entity_poly.type
_entity_poly.pdbx_seq_one_letter_code
_entity_poly.pdbx_strand_id
1 'polypeptide(L)'
;MAFNRTDAVKTLSVLSDICAASIHGGNQDGSLAAYSANMQQQLAQLMTLPQMLNPDTVHADNKQPSIICDNVVKLIKSHRFKDNSGIGQLAKQIKVGQVTQCFELLNDDNFCDINWYQPKQTTAQTVANEILTSLITQLLPIYQQYTQAVQQGDIQKAFSYLHQQQVLCAQKSGYWGVTQLNALIDLFKNEDFVRQFSVAKNYLINLVLKSLSIHHQKAKKSIELNSFLTEIEILFWKGLYKLAYKKIQQAKKIAQKYDMTHYLLLINYWDRRIENYMTTKMLNETVVKDTQKFLSEYNQQLEMSIMIKQMEKISRSTIKRTLGTSAPVKNIFNQDLMKLKENDIINFHAKLDYCFVKGTGYAFLGNKEKEFYYKKRAFELLEENPHQIKENPTRYASAINNMILYYYFQGLIDKIPPYLEKLDQVELKFNHTKISFINAKHNLNLRFYMYHKETTKVEDLLLEMESWYNANMTYKSTVVKMISEYNISLAYFYLNKTKNCLKWCNSCFKLFDMKVKKNRHDLAVSVVLLQLLLYFDLKHFDLALKNIDLVISIATKNKYGRSEISIFKLLRKMIVSKNIHDYPQKINEIIKAQDAGVINMDKDILLLWIKKNKHLHFKT
;
A
#
# COMPACT_ATOMS: atom_id res chain seq x y z
N MET A 1 -29.85 6.51 0.73
CA MET A 1 -28.85 7.29 1.50
C MET A 1 -29.60 8.31 2.34
N ALA A 2 -29.14 8.60 3.57
CA ALA A 2 -29.88 9.42 4.53
C ALA A 2 -29.50 10.92 4.44
N PHE A 3 -30.51 11.79 4.36
CA PHE A 3 -30.41 13.25 4.28
C PHE A 3 -29.64 13.89 5.45
N ASN A 4 -29.76 13.34 6.67
CA ASN A 4 -29.13 13.87 7.89
C ASN A 4 -27.96 13.01 8.39
N ARG A 5 -27.19 12.40 7.49
CA ARG A 5 -25.96 11.69 7.88
C ARG A 5 -24.90 12.74 8.22
N THR A 6 -24.04 12.47 9.20
CA THR A 6 -22.85 13.30 9.45
C THR A 6 -22.07 13.50 8.15
N ASP A 7 -21.82 14.78 7.83
CA ASP A 7 -21.21 15.19 6.58
C ASP A 7 -19.80 14.62 6.38
N ALA A 8 -19.37 14.59 5.12
CA ALA A 8 -17.99 14.24 4.80
C ALA A 8 -17.02 15.21 5.49
N VAL A 9 -15.90 14.67 6.01
CA VAL A 9 -14.84 15.43 6.72
C VAL A 9 -14.12 16.47 5.81
N LYS A 10 -14.53 16.61 4.54
CA LYS A 10 -14.00 17.62 3.61
C LYS A 10 -15.09 18.64 3.29
N THR A 11 -14.63 19.85 2.98
CA THR A 11 -15.28 21.18 3.01
C THR A 11 -16.59 21.41 2.23
N LEU A 12 -17.34 20.40 1.78
CA LEU A 12 -18.66 20.60 1.15
C LEU A 12 -19.64 19.44 1.43
N SER A 13 -20.91 19.77 1.69
CA SER A 13 -22.02 18.82 1.80
C SER A 13 -22.90 18.83 0.54
N VAL A 14 -22.38 18.23 -0.54
CA VAL A 14 -23.06 18.18 -1.85
C VAL A 14 -24.45 17.54 -1.77
N LEU A 15 -24.61 16.49 -0.95
CA LEU A 15 -25.88 15.77 -0.85
C LEU A 15 -26.92 16.57 -0.06
N SER A 16 -26.52 17.24 1.02
CA SER A 16 -27.42 18.10 1.78
C SER A 16 -27.92 19.24 0.91
N ASP A 17 -27.02 19.89 0.16
CA ASP A 17 -27.36 20.99 -0.75
C ASP A 17 -28.32 20.56 -1.86
N ILE A 18 -28.08 19.40 -2.49
CA ILE A 18 -28.98 18.83 -3.53
C ILE A 18 -30.37 18.56 -2.97
N CYS A 19 -30.46 17.92 -1.80
CA CYS A 19 -31.73 17.58 -1.20
C CYS A 19 -32.46 18.78 -0.57
N ALA A 20 -31.74 19.83 -0.17
CA ALA A 20 -32.34 21.10 0.25
C ALA A 20 -32.90 21.87 -0.96
N ALA A 21 -32.17 21.87 -2.07
CA ALA A 21 -32.60 22.51 -3.32
C ALA A 21 -33.78 21.80 -4.02
N SER A 22 -34.15 20.58 -3.59
CA SER A 22 -35.33 19.87 -4.09
C SER A 22 -36.63 20.23 -3.36
N ILE A 23 -36.60 21.02 -2.28
CA ILE A 23 -37.79 21.37 -1.49
C ILE A 23 -38.50 22.58 -2.13
N HIS A 24 -39.76 22.39 -2.58
CA HIS A 24 -40.68 23.46 -3.00
C HIS A 24 -41.87 23.55 -2.06
N GLY A 25 -42.18 24.78 -1.61
CA GLY A 25 -43.31 25.07 -0.72
C GLY A 25 -43.10 24.52 0.69
N GLY A 26 -43.44 25.32 1.70
CA GLY A 26 -43.33 24.88 3.10
C GLY A 26 -44.10 23.58 3.35
N ASN A 27 -43.40 22.57 3.87
CA ASN A 27 -43.92 21.40 4.57
C ASN A 27 -45.00 20.56 3.88
N GLN A 28 -44.64 19.69 2.93
CA GLN A 28 -45.23 18.34 2.86
C GLN A 28 -44.20 17.29 2.40
N ASP A 29 -43.44 16.77 3.37
CA ASP A 29 -42.61 15.58 3.18
C ASP A 29 -43.49 14.40 2.71
N GLY A 30 -43.31 13.96 1.46
CA GLY A 30 -43.92 12.73 0.94
C GLY A 30 -45.10 12.93 0.00
N SER A 31 -45.42 14.16 -0.37
CA SER A 31 -46.42 14.48 -1.39
C SER A 31 -45.79 14.51 -2.79
N LEU A 32 -46.58 14.14 -3.82
CA LEU A 32 -46.21 14.36 -5.22
C LEU A 32 -45.96 15.86 -5.50
N ALA A 33 -46.52 16.75 -4.68
CA ALA A 33 -46.32 18.21 -4.77
C ALA A 33 -44.84 18.66 -4.73
N ALA A 34 -43.91 17.81 -4.30
CA ALA A 34 -42.48 18.09 -4.31
C ALA A 34 -41.81 18.01 -5.71
N TYR A 35 -42.50 17.45 -6.71
CA TYR A 35 -41.99 17.26 -8.08
C TYR A 35 -42.59 18.28 -9.06
N SER A 36 -42.02 18.39 -10.27
CA SER A 36 -42.61 19.19 -11.34
C SER A 36 -43.99 18.64 -11.75
N ALA A 37 -44.88 19.50 -12.25
CA ALA A 37 -46.22 19.10 -12.65
C ALA A 37 -46.23 17.93 -13.66
N ASN A 38 -45.24 17.88 -14.57
CA ASN A 38 -45.09 16.78 -15.52
C ASN A 38 -44.71 15.48 -14.82
N MET A 39 -43.71 15.53 -13.93
CA MET A 39 -43.26 14.36 -13.16
C MET A 39 -44.35 13.85 -12.21
N GLN A 40 -45.17 14.72 -11.63
CA GLN A 40 -46.33 14.35 -10.82
C GLN A 40 -47.32 13.48 -11.61
N GLN A 41 -47.66 13.88 -12.84
CA GLN A 41 -48.56 13.12 -13.71
C GLN A 41 -47.98 11.75 -14.08
N GLN A 42 -46.68 11.72 -14.42
CA GLN A 42 -45.98 10.47 -14.75
C GLN A 42 -45.94 9.51 -13.55
N LEU A 43 -45.58 10.00 -12.37
CA LEU A 43 -45.54 9.19 -11.14
C LEU A 43 -46.93 8.69 -10.75
N ALA A 44 -47.98 9.52 -10.87
CA ALA A 44 -49.35 9.10 -10.58
C ALA A 44 -49.81 7.95 -11.49
N GLN A 45 -49.47 8.01 -12.78
CA GLN A 45 -49.74 6.93 -13.74
C GLN A 45 -48.97 5.65 -13.40
N LEU A 46 -47.67 5.77 -13.09
CA LEU A 46 -46.81 4.62 -12.77
C LEU A 46 -47.14 3.96 -11.44
N MET A 47 -47.61 4.73 -10.45
CA MET A 47 -47.95 4.24 -9.11
C MET A 47 -49.40 3.77 -8.99
N THR A 48 -50.21 3.85 -10.05
CA THR A 48 -51.64 3.50 -10.05
C THR A 48 -52.43 4.19 -8.92
N LEU A 49 -52.07 5.43 -8.58
CA LEU A 49 -52.79 6.22 -7.60
C LEU A 49 -54.03 6.86 -8.27
N PRO A 50 -55.22 6.82 -7.66
CA PRO A 50 -56.38 7.54 -8.19
C PRO A 50 -56.03 9.02 -8.36
N GLN A 51 -56.46 9.64 -9.46
CA GLN A 51 -56.26 11.08 -9.73
C GLN A 51 -56.90 11.93 -8.62
N MET A 52 -56.17 12.16 -7.54
CA MET A 52 -56.48 13.11 -6.47
C MET A 52 -55.71 14.40 -6.75
N LEU A 53 -56.03 15.07 -7.86
CA LEU A 53 -55.63 16.44 -8.10
C LEU A 53 -56.88 17.31 -7.88
N ASN A 54 -57.06 17.81 -6.66
CA ASN A 54 -57.93 18.94 -6.42
C ASN A 54 -57.15 20.19 -6.90
N PRO A 55 -57.62 20.93 -7.93
CA PRO A 55 -56.88 22.06 -8.50
C PRO A 55 -56.74 23.26 -7.55
N ASP A 56 -57.52 23.32 -6.47
CA ASP A 56 -57.76 24.54 -5.70
C ASP A 56 -56.84 24.79 -4.49
N THR A 57 -55.75 24.02 -4.32
CA THR A 57 -54.74 24.29 -3.27
C THR A 57 -53.35 24.63 -3.80
N VAL A 58 -53.24 25.04 -5.07
CA VAL A 58 -52.03 25.72 -5.55
C VAL A 58 -52.09 27.17 -5.08
N HIS A 59 -51.72 27.41 -3.81
CA HIS A 59 -51.21 28.73 -3.44
C HIS A 59 -49.94 28.96 -4.28
N ALA A 60 -50.10 29.80 -5.29
CA ALA A 60 -49.05 30.20 -6.21
C ALA A 60 -47.97 30.99 -5.47
N ASP A 61 -46.97 30.29 -4.94
CA ASP A 61 -45.64 30.88 -4.81
C ASP A 61 -45.02 30.91 -6.20
N ASN A 62 -44.86 32.12 -6.75
CA ASN A 62 -44.36 32.42 -8.10
C ASN A 62 -42.87 32.03 -8.36
N LYS A 63 -42.36 30.97 -7.75
CA LYS A 63 -40.99 30.47 -7.98
C LYS A 63 -41.03 29.22 -8.85
N GLN A 64 -40.29 29.26 -9.97
CA GLN A 64 -40.13 28.07 -10.81
C GLN A 64 -39.50 26.91 -10.03
N PRO A 65 -39.98 25.68 -10.22
CA PRO A 65 -39.41 24.52 -9.56
C PRO A 65 -37.97 24.29 -10.03
N SER A 66 -37.06 24.10 -9.08
CA SER A 66 -35.68 23.65 -9.27
C SER A 66 -35.62 22.42 -10.19
N ILE A 67 -34.73 22.47 -11.18
CA ILE A 67 -34.52 21.38 -12.17
C ILE A 67 -34.17 20.04 -11.49
N ILE A 68 -33.66 20.09 -10.26
CA ILE A 68 -33.17 18.91 -9.54
C ILE A 68 -34.31 18.16 -8.82
N CYS A 69 -35.49 18.77 -8.62
CA CYS A 69 -36.57 18.15 -7.85
C CYS A 69 -37.04 16.80 -8.42
N ASP A 70 -37.12 16.67 -9.75
CA ASP A 70 -37.51 15.42 -10.43
C ASP A 70 -36.48 14.30 -10.32
N ASN A 71 -35.26 14.62 -9.88
CA ASN A 71 -34.15 13.67 -9.74
C ASN A 71 -33.91 13.23 -8.29
N VAL A 72 -34.72 13.69 -7.33
CA VAL A 72 -34.53 13.41 -5.90
C VAL A 72 -35.77 12.74 -5.31
N VAL A 73 -35.59 11.52 -4.79
CA VAL A 73 -36.64 10.79 -4.08
C VAL A 73 -36.31 10.69 -2.59
N LYS A 74 -37.23 11.13 -1.73
CA LYS A 74 -37.10 11.04 -0.27
C LYS A 74 -37.94 9.88 0.28
N LEU A 75 -37.27 8.87 0.81
CA LEU A 75 -37.93 7.76 1.51
C LEU A 75 -38.15 8.15 2.98
N ILE A 76 -39.41 8.30 3.37
CA ILE A 76 -39.79 8.83 4.70
C ILE A 76 -40.10 7.70 5.70
N LYS A 77 -40.56 6.55 5.21
CA LYS A 77 -40.87 5.39 6.03
C LYS A 77 -39.62 4.56 6.30
N SER A 78 -39.35 4.29 7.58
CA SER A 78 -38.30 3.36 8.03
C SER A 78 -38.94 2.03 8.43
N HIS A 79 -38.54 0.93 7.79
CA HIS A 79 -38.98 -0.41 8.21
C HIS A 79 -38.16 -0.99 9.37
N ARG A 80 -37.09 -0.30 9.79
CA ARG A 80 -36.17 -0.77 10.84
C ARG A 80 -36.71 -0.55 12.26
N PHE A 81 -37.56 0.45 12.45
CA PHE A 81 -38.12 0.83 13.74
C PHE A 81 -39.64 0.85 13.62
N LYS A 82 -40.33 0.25 14.59
CA LYS A 82 -41.79 0.32 14.70
C LYS A 82 -42.19 1.72 15.19
N ASP A 83 -43.45 2.11 14.98
CA ASP A 83 -43.94 3.45 15.37
C ASP A 83 -43.86 3.70 16.90
N ASN A 84 -43.82 2.63 17.70
CA ASN A 84 -43.63 2.65 19.15
C ASN A 84 -42.16 2.55 19.62
N SER A 85 -41.18 2.69 18.71
CA SER A 85 -39.75 2.69 19.05
C SER A 85 -39.31 4.08 19.53
N GLY A 86 -38.73 4.15 20.73
CA GLY A 86 -38.17 5.38 21.29
C GLY A 86 -37.01 5.90 20.44
N ILE A 87 -36.19 5.01 19.89
CA ILE A 87 -35.12 5.37 18.93
C ILE A 87 -35.72 6.03 17.68
N GLY A 88 -36.79 5.46 17.12
CA GLY A 88 -37.46 5.99 15.93
C GLY A 88 -38.06 7.38 16.15
N GLN A 89 -38.71 7.57 17.30
CA GLN A 89 -39.31 8.85 17.69
C GLN A 89 -38.24 9.90 18.01
N LEU A 90 -37.20 9.55 18.76
CA LEU A 90 -36.08 10.46 19.04
C LEU A 90 -35.40 10.90 17.74
N ALA A 91 -35.13 9.97 16.83
CA ALA A 91 -34.54 10.29 15.54
C ALA A 91 -35.43 11.22 14.71
N LYS A 92 -36.77 11.12 14.82
CA LYS A 92 -37.71 12.04 14.18
C LYS A 92 -37.61 13.45 14.77
N GLN A 93 -37.58 13.57 16.10
CA GLN A 93 -37.49 14.87 16.78
C GLN A 93 -36.15 15.57 16.57
N ILE A 94 -35.05 14.81 16.53
CA ILE A 94 -33.72 15.35 16.17
C ILE A 94 -33.74 15.95 14.75
N LYS A 95 -34.42 15.30 13.79
CA LYS A 95 -34.49 15.79 12.40
C LYS A 95 -35.21 17.13 12.28
N VAL A 96 -36.23 17.37 13.10
CA VAL A 96 -37.01 18.62 13.09
C VAL A 96 -36.48 19.67 14.07
N GLY A 97 -35.39 19.38 14.79
CA GLY A 97 -34.76 20.31 15.73
C GLY A 97 -35.56 20.54 17.03
N GLN A 98 -36.48 19.64 17.39
CA GLN A 98 -37.33 19.78 18.57
C GLN A 98 -36.60 19.32 19.84
N VAL A 99 -35.76 20.20 20.41
CA VAL A 99 -34.88 19.89 21.55
C VAL A 99 -35.67 19.46 22.79
N THR A 100 -36.73 20.17 23.16
CA THR A 100 -37.55 19.86 24.34
C THR A 100 -38.13 18.45 24.26
N GLN A 101 -38.71 18.10 23.10
CA GLN A 101 -39.29 16.78 22.86
C GLN A 101 -38.23 15.67 22.83
N CYS A 102 -37.00 15.97 22.42
CA CYS A 102 -35.90 15.01 22.52
C CYS A 102 -35.58 14.69 23.99
N PHE A 103 -35.54 15.69 24.86
CA PHE A 103 -35.29 15.46 26.29
C PHE A 103 -36.46 14.79 27.00
N GLU A 104 -37.70 15.09 26.62
CA GLU A 104 -38.88 14.36 27.11
C GLU A 104 -38.78 12.88 26.76
N LEU A 105 -38.50 12.54 25.49
CA LEU A 105 -38.33 11.16 25.04
C LEU A 105 -37.15 10.44 25.70
N LEU A 106 -36.07 11.16 26.01
CA LEU A 106 -34.91 10.60 26.70
C LEU A 106 -35.21 10.26 28.17
N ASN A 107 -36.08 11.03 28.82
CA ASN A 107 -36.49 10.83 30.21
C ASN A 107 -37.81 10.03 30.34
N ASP A 108 -38.34 9.49 29.24
CA ASP A 108 -39.58 8.72 29.24
C ASP A 108 -39.31 7.24 29.47
N ASP A 109 -39.74 6.73 30.62
CA ASP A 109 -39.60 5.32 31.02
C ASP A 109 -40.52 4.36 30.22
N ASN A 110 -41.41 4.88 29.36
CA ASN A 110 -42.32 4.05 28.56
C ASN A 110 -41.64 3.34 27.37
N PHE A 111 -40.40 3.70 27.03
CA PHE A 111 -39.64 3.08 25.93
C PHE A 111 -38.56 2.13 26.45
N CYS A 112 -38.55 0.89 25.96
CA CYS A 112 -37.58 -0.12 26.37
C CYS A 112 -36.29 -0.14 25.53
N ASP A 113 -36.24 0.63 24.44
CA ASP A 113 -35.15 0.66 23.46
C ASP A 113 -34.28 1.92 23.54
N ILE A 114 -34.59 2.84 24.47
CA ILE A 114 -33.77 4.01 24.78
C ILE A 114 -33.67 4.19 26.30
N ASN A 115 -32.52 4.68 26.76
CA ASN A 115 -32.32 5.00 28.16
C ASN A 115 -31.37 6.20 28.24
N TRP A 116 -31.73 7.20 29.04
CA TRP A 116 -30.88 8.34 29.33
C TRP A 116 -30.19 8.19 30.68
N TYR A 117 -28.86 8.12 30.63
CA TYR A 117 -28.06 8.10 31.84
C TYR A 117 -27.53 9.49 32.16
N GLN A 118 -28.08 10.11 33.21
CA GLN A 118 -27.60 11.39 33.74
C GLN A 118 -26.78 11.14 35.03
N PRO A 119 -25.48 11.51 35.05
CA PRO A 119 -24.66 11.37 36.25
C PRO A 119 -25.20 12.19 37.41
N LYS A 120 -25.17 11.63 38.61
CA LYS A 120 -25.59 12.29 39.86
C LYS A 120 -24.43 12.97 40.56
N GLN A 121 -23.21 12.52 40.30
CA GLN A 121 -22.00 13.09 40.86
C GLN A 121 -21.69 14.48 40.26
N THR A 122 -20.93 15.29 41.00
CA THR A 122 -20.65 16.69 40.62
C THR A 122 -19.20 16.98 40.26
N THR A 123 -18.24 16.17 40.72
CA THR A 123 -16.82 16.35 40.37
C THR A 123 -16.46 15.55 39.12
N ALA A 124 -15.53 16.07 38.31
CA ALA A 124 -15.14 15.42 37.05
C ALA A 124 -14.70 13.95 37.25
N GLN A 125 -13.97 13.65 38.32
CA GLN A 125 -13.49 12.30 38.60
C GLN A 125 -14.61 11.36 39.06
N THR A 126 -15.51 11.83 39.94
CA THR A 126 -16.60 10.99 40.44
C THR A 126 -17.66 10.74 39.37
N VAL A 127 -17.92 11.73 38.51
CA VAL A 127 -18.76 11.55 37.30
C VAL A 127 -18.15 10.54 36.33
N ALA A 128 -16.84 10.60 36.09
CA ALA A 128 -16.13 9.63 35.24
C ALA A 128 -16.27 8.20 35.77
N ASN A 129 -16.11 8.00 37.08
CA ASN A 129 -16.25 6.70 37.72
C ASN A 129 -17.70 6.17 37.65
N GLU A 130 -18.69 7.05 37.85
CA GLU A 130 -20.12 6.71 37.78
C GLU A 130 -20.50 6.21 36.38
N ILE A 131 -20.18 7.00 35.35
CA ILE A 131 -20.45 6.66 33.94
C ILE A 131 -19.75 5.35 33.56
N LEU A 132 -18.50 5.18 33.96
CA LEU A 132 -17.74 3.98 33.64
C LEU A 132 -18.33 2.73 34.29
N THR A 133 -18.75 2.82 35.55
CA THR A 133 -19.40 1.71 36.28
C THR A 133 -20.71 1.31 35.60
N SER A 134 -21.53 2.29 35.24
CA SER A 134 -22.77 2.08 34.49
C SER A 134 -22.49 1.42 33.14
N LEU A 135 -21.51 1.95 32.38
CA LEU A 135 -21.11 1.39 31.10
C LEU A 135 -20.63 -0.07 31.21
N ILE A 136 -19.77 -0.38 32.18
CA ILE A 136 -19.29 -1.75 32.42
C ILE A 136 -20.46 -2.68 32.72
N THR A 137 -21.39 -2.26 33.57
CA THR A 137 -22.56 -3.06 33.96
C THR A 137 -23.41 -3.43 32.74
N GLN A 138 -23.60 -2.49 31.80
CA GLN A 138 -24.36 -2.72 30.57
C GLN A 138 -23.64 -3.63 29.58
N LEU A 139 -22.31 -3.53 29.50
CA LEU A 139 -21.53 -4.31 28.56
C LEU A 139 -21.26 -5.75 29.03
N LEU A 140 -21.23 -5.97 30.35
CA LEU A 140 -20.79 -7.24 30.95
C LEU A 140 -21.52 -8.49 30.45
N PRO A 141 -22.87 -8.52 30.32
CA PRO A 141 -23.58 -9.74 29.94
C PRO A 141 -23.19 -10.27 28.55
N ILE A 142 -23.07 -9.38 27.56
CA ILE A 142 -22.68 -9.77 26.20
C ILE A 142 -21.21 -10.18 26.17
N TYR A 143 -20.35 -9.52 26.96
CA TYR A 143 -18.96 -9.93 27.08
C TYR A 143 -18.78 -11.32 27.71
N GLN A 144 -19.63 -11.70 28.67
CA GLN A 144 -19.62 -13.06 29.22
C GLN A 144 -19.97 -14.09 28.13
N GLN A 145 -21.00 -13.82 27.32
CA GLN A 145 -21.39 -14.67 26.19
C GLN A 145 -20.29 -14.76 25.12
N TYR A 146 -19.66 -13.63 24.79
CA TYR A 146 -18.50 -13.57 23.91
C TYR A 146 -17.36 -14.44 24.43
N THR A 147 -17.00 -14.29 25.71
CA THR A 147 -15.89 -15.03 26.34
C THR A 147 -16.18 -16.53 26.34
N GLN A 148 -17.41 -16.93 26.64
CA GLN A 148 -17.83 -18.33 26.59
C GLN A 148 -17.73 -18.91 25.17
N ALA A 149 -18.19 -18.19 24.14
CA ALA A 149 -18.07 -18.62 22.75
C ALA A 149 -16.61 -18.77 22.31
N VAL A 150 -15.75 -17.83 22.73
CA VAL A 150 -14.30 -17.90 22.51
C VAL A 150 -13.71 -19.16 23.16
N GLN A 151 -14.03 -19.44 24.43
CA GLN A 151 -13.55 -20.65 25.14
C GLN A 151 -14.01 -21.95 24.48
N GLN A 152 -15.21 -21.95 23.89
CA GLN A 152 -15.76 -23.09 23.15
C GLN A 152 -15.16 -23.26 21.74
N GLY A 153 -14.35 -22.30 21.27
CA GLY A 153 -13.79 -22.34 19.92
C GLY A 153 -14.73 -21.84 18.82
N ASP A 154 -15.90 -21.30 19.17
CA ASP A 154 -16.89 -20.82 18.20
C ASP A 154 -16.63 -19.35 17.83
N ILE A 155 -15.77 -19.17 16.83
CA ILE A 155 -15.34 -17.86 16.34
C ILE A 155 -16.53 -17.06 15.78
N GLN A 156 -17.44 -17.72 15.05
CA GLN A 156 -18.56 -17.04 14.41
C GLN A 156 -19.52 -16.47 15.46
N LYS A 157 -19.85 -17.27 16.47
CA LYS A 157 -20.72 -16.85 17.56
C LYS A 157 -20.07 -15.77 18.42
N ALA A 158 -18.76 -15.85 18.68
CA ALA A 158 -18.01 -14.80 19.36
C ALA A 158 -18.16 -13.44 18.62
N PHE A 159 -17.93 -13.39 17.31
CA PHE A 159 -18.13 -12.15 16.54
C PHE A 159 -19.59 -11.69 16.51
N SER A 160 -20.56 -12.61 16.53
CA SER A 160 -21.98 -12.27 16.58
C SER A 160 -22.36 -11.56 17.88
N TYR A 161 -21.78 -11.96 19.03
CA TYR A 161 -21.99 -11.28 20.31
C TYR A 161 -21.33 -9.90 20.31
N LEU A 162 -20.09 -9.81 19.84
CA LEU A 162 -19.40 -8.52 19.78
C LEU A 162 -20.14 -7.49 18.92
N HIS A 163 -20.81 -7.93 17.85
CA HIS A 163 -21.59 -7.04 16.97
C HIS A 163 -22.87 -6.48 17.61
N GLN A 164 -23.33 -7.05 18.72
CA GLN A 164 -24.56 -6.63 19.40
C GLN A 164 -24.38 -5.36 20.25
N GLN A 165 -23.13 -4.96 20.54
CA GLN A 165 -22.84 -3.81 21.39
C GLN A 165 -21.73 -2.94 20.81
N GLN A 166 -21.90 -1.63 20.93
CA GLN A 166 -20.89 -0.66 20.50
C GLN A 166 -20.97 0.58 21.38
N VAL A 167 -19.81 1.05 21.85
CA VAL A 167 -19.68 2.35 22.51
C VAL A 167 -19.31 3.40 21.46
N LEU A 168 -20.07 4.49 21.40
CA LEU A 168 -19.86 5.57 20.45
C LEU A 168 -19.52 6.86 21.19
N CYS A 169 -18.38 7.46 20.86
CA CYS A 169 -17.91 8.72 21.42
C CYS A 169 -17.92 9.80 20.34
N ALA A 170 -18.42 10.99 20.66
CA ALA A 170 -18.38 12.13 19.74
C ALA A 170 -16.96 12.64 19.47
N GLN A 171 -16.07 12.52 20.46
CA GLN A 171 -14.69 12.99 20.40
C GLN A 171 -13.70 11.81 20.34
N LYS A 172 -12.55 12.03 19.70
CA LYS A 172 -11.43 11.07 19.74
C LYS A 172 -10.63 11.18 21.04
N SER A 173 -10.47 12.39 21.56
CA SER A 173 -9.69 12.75 22.75
C SER A 173 -10.50 13.71 23.64
N GLY A 174 -10.06 13.91 24.89
CA GLY A 174 -10.81 14.64 25.91
C GLY A 174 -11.45 13.70 26.91
N TYR A 175 -12.15 14.24 27.92
CA TYR A 175 -12.70 13.46 29.04
C TYR A 175 -13.60 12.30 28.60
N TRP A 176 -14.37 12.49 27.52
CA TRP A 176 -15.30 11.50 26.96
C TRP A 176 -14.89 11.02 25.57
N GLY A 177 -13.60 11.17 25.24
CA GLY A 177 -13.06 10.71 23.97
C GLY A 177 -12.67 9.23 23.99
N VAL A 178 -12.62 8.60 22.81
CA VAL A 178 -12.21 7.19 22.64
C VAL A 178 -10.94 6.84 23.41
N THR A 179 -9.92 7.70 23.35
CA THR A 179 -8.64 7.46 24.05
C THR A 179 -8.81 7.39 25.56
N GLN A 180 -9.60 8.30 26.14
CA GLN A 180 -9.78 8.37 27.59
C GLN A 180 -10.67 7.24 28.09
N LEU A 181 -11.76 6.90 27.38
CA LEU A 181 -12.59 5.74 27.74
C LEU A 181 -11.78 4.45 27.73
N ASN A 182 -10.93 4.23 26.72
CA ASN A 182 -10.05 3.06 26.68
C ASN A 182 -9.09 3.04 27.89
N ALA A 183 -8.51 4.19 28.25
CA ALA A 183 -7.63 4.31 29.41
C ALA A 183 -8.38 4.08 30.74
N LEU A 184 -9.63 4.54 30.83
CA LEU A 184 -10.49 4.34 32.00
C LEU A 184 -10.89 2.87 32.16
N ILE A 185 -11.26 2.19 31.07
CA ILE A 185 -11.50 0.73 31.07
C ILE A 185 -10.24 -0.02 31.52
N ASP A 186 -9.07 0.45 31.09
CA ASP A 186 -7.77 -0.12 31.47
C ASP A 186 -7.47 -0.02 32.98
N LEU A 187 -8.05 0.94 33.72
CA LEU A 187 -7.89 1.04 35.17
C LEU A 187 -8.55 -0.14 35.92
N PHE A 188 -9.51 -0.80 35.27
CA PHE A 188 -10.23 -1.96 35.82
C PHE A 188 -9.60 -3.28 35.38
N LYS A 189 -8.35 -3.28 34.87
CA LYS A 189 -7.61 -4.48 34.42
C LYS A 189 -7.55 -5.62 35.44
N ASN A 190 -7.60 -5.29 36.73
CA ASN A 190 -7.56 -6.24 37.82
C ASN A 190 -8.93 -6.83 38.17
N GLU A 191 -10.02 -6.23 37.67
CA GLU A 191 -11.34 -6.81 37.79
C GLU A 191 -11.46 -8.07 36.92
N ASP A 192 -12.20 -9.05 37.41
CA ASP A 192 -12.33 -10.36 36.78
C ASP A 192 -12.77 -10.27 35.31
N PHE A 193 -13.64 -9.32 34.96
CA PHE A 193 -14.14 -9.17 33.61
C PHE A 193 -13.07 -8.63 32.62
N VAL A 194 -12.23 -7.66 33.01
CA VAL A 194 -11.17 -7.12 32.13
C VAL A 194 -10.03 -8.13 31.98
N ARG A 195 -9.74 -8.88 33.04
CA ARG A 195 -8.81 -10.03 32.97
C ARG A 195 -9.32 -11.09 31.99
N GLN A 196 -10.59 -11.45 32.08
CA GLN A 196 -11.23 -12.37 31.13
C GLN A 196 -11.19 -11.84 29.69
N PHE A 197 -11.33 -10.53 29.48
CA PHE A 197 -11.19 -9.92 28.15
C PHE A 197 -9.79 -10.12 27.55
N SER A 198 -8.74 -9.87 28.33
CA SER A 198 -7.36 -10.06 27.87
C SER A 198 -7.07 -11.52 27.54
N VAL A 199 -7.58 -12.46 28.35
CA VAL A 199 -7.45 -13.91 28.12
C VAL A 199 -8.23 -14.35 26.88
N ALA A 200 -9.50 -13.94 26.75
CA ALA A 200 -10.34 -14.26 25.60
C ALA A 200 -9.75 -13.69 24.31
N LYS A 201 -9.22 -12.46 24.33
CA LYS A 201 -8.52 -11.86 23.18
C LYS A 201 -7.34 -12.73 22.74
N ASN A 202 -6.49 -13.16 23.67
CA ASN A 202 -5.35 -14.02 23.35
C ASN A 202 -5.81 -15.38 22.81
N TYR A 203 -6.84 -15.97 23.39
CA TYR A 203 -7.41 -17.24 22.91
C TYR A 203 -7.99 -17.11 21.50
N LEU A 204 -8.76 -16.05 21.24
CA LEU A 204 -9.32 -15.74 19.92
C LEU A 204 -8.21 -15.55 18.88
N ILE A 205 -7.14 -14.81 19.22
CA ILE A 205 -5.97 -14.66 18.33
C ILE A 205 -5.41 -16.03 17.98
N ASN A 206 -5.23 -16.91 18.96
CA ASN A 206 -4.70 -18.26 18.71
C ASN A 206 -5.65 -19.12 17.85
N LEU A 207 -6.96 -19.04 18.08
CA LEU A 207 -7.96 -19.71 17.24
C LEU A 207 -7.94 -19.21 15.80
N VAL A 208 -7.87 -17.88 15.61
CA VAL A 208 -7.77 -17.25 14.29
C VAL A 208 -6.47 -17.69 13.60
N LEU A 209 -5.33 -17.67 14.30
CA LEU A 209 -4.04 -18.13 13.77
C LEU A 209 -4.09 -19.62 13.39
N LYS A 210 -4.73 -20.47 14.19
CA LYS A 210 -4.93 -21.89 13.89
C LYS A 210 -5.82 -22.10 12.65
N SER A 211 -6.91 -21.34 12.55
CA SER A 211 -7.79 -21.39 11.37
C SER A 211 -7.03 -20.94 10.10
N LEU A 212 -6.27 -19.85 10.20
CA LEU A 212 -5.42 -19.36 9.11
C LEU A 212 -4.33 -20.36 8.72
N SER A 213 -3.68 -21.02 9.67
CA SER A 213 -2.62 -21.99 9.37
C SER A 213 -3.17 -23.21 8.62
N ILE A 214 -4.37 -23.68 8.99
CA ILE A 214 -5.08 -24.75 8.28
C ILE A 214 -5.48 -24.30 6.88
N HIS A 215 -6.11 -23.13 6.76
CA HIS A 215 -6.53 -22.57 5.47
C HIS A 215 -5.36 -22.36 4.50
N HIS A 216 -4.19 -21.95 5.02
CA HIS A 216 -3.00 -21.68 4.23
C HIS A 216 -1.99 -22.84 4.18
N GLN A 217 -2.34 -24.04 4.64
CA GLN A 217 -1.41 -25.18 4.74
C GLN A 217 -0.72 -25.51 3.41
N LYS A 218 -1.40 -25.30 2.27
CA LYS A 218 -0.89 -25.52 0.91
C LYS A 218 -0.58 -24.22 0.15
N ALA A 219 -0.59 -23.08 0.82
CA ALA A 219 -0.36 -21.79 0.18
C ALA A 219 1.09 -21.60 -0.30
N LYS A 220 2.05 -22.17 0.45
CA LYS A 220 3.51 -22.11 0.22
C LYS A 220 4.15 -23.46 0.52
N LYS A 221 5.24 -23.76 -0.18
CA LYS A 221 5.96 -25.03 0.02
C LYS A 221 6.68 -25.10 1.37
N SER A 222 7.12 -23.96 1.91
CA SER A 222 7.64 -23.90 3.28
C SER A 222 6.59 -24.24 4.35
N ILE A 223 5.33 -23.80 4.18
CA ILE A 223 4.23 -24.13 5.10
C ILE A 223 3.92 -25.63 5.04
N GLU A 224 3.85 -26.19 3.83
CA GLU A 224 3.66 -27.62 3.63
C GLU A 224 4.79 -28.45 4.26
N LEU A 225 6.05 -28.03 4.08
CA LEU A 225 7.22 -28.67 4.70
C LEU A 225 7.21 -28.57 6.23
N ASN A 226 6.80 -27.43 6.80
CA ASN A 226 6.64 -27.31 8.26
C ASN A 226 5.59 -28.30 8.79
N SER A 227 4.46 -28.49 8.08
CA SER A 227 3.46 -29.50 8.43
C SER A 227 4.07 -30.90 8.43
N PHE A 228 4.84 -31.23 7.39
CA PHE A 228 5.54 -32.51 7.32
C PHE A 228 6.50 -32.71 8.48
N LEU A 229 7.31 -31.71 8.84
CA LEU A 229 8.24 -31.81 9.96
C LEU A 229 7.51 -32.08 11.29
N THR A 230 6.41 -31.38 11.55
CA THR A 230 5.55 -31.62 12.72
C THR A 230 4.99 -33.04 12.72
N GLU A 231 4.47 -33.52 11.57
CA GLU A 231 3.95 -34.88 11.43
C GLU A 231 5.04 -35.94 11.65
N ILE A 232 6.24 -35.73 11.09
CA ILE A 232 7.40 -36.62 11.22
C ILE A 232 7.77 -36.77 12.70
N GLU A 233 7.88 -35.65 13.42
CA GLU A 233 8.23 -35.65 14.84
C GLU A 233 7.18 -36.37 15.69
N ILE A 234 5.88 -36.09 15.48
CA ILE A 234 4.79 -36.75 16.21
C ILE A 234 4.81 -38.26 15.96
N LEU A 235 4.95 -38.68 14.70
CA LEU A 235 4.97 -40.10 14.33
C LEU A 235 6.20 -40.81 14.89
N PHE A 236 7.36 -40.14 14.91
CA PHE A 236 8.58 -40.65 15.53
C PHE A 236 8.36 -40.95 17.02
N TRP A 237 7.87 -39.98 17.78
CA TRP A 237 7.65 -40.14 19.23
C TRP A 237 6.53 -41.13 19.56
N LYS A 238 5.59 -41.36 18.63
CA LYS A 238 4.58 -42.43 18.73
C LYS A 238 5.10 -43.82 18.33
N GLY A 239 6.37 -43.96 17.96
CA GLY A 239 6.96 -45.22 17.50
C GLY A 239 6.50 -45.67 16.11
N LEU A 240 5.83 -44.81 15.35
CA LEU A 240 5.27 -45.11 14.03
C LEU A 240 6.31 -44.86 12.91
N TYR A 241 7.49 -45.48 13.03
CA TYR A 241 8.68 -45.17 12.22
C TYR A 241 8.47 -45.35 10.70
N LYS A 242 7.76 -46.40 10.28
CA LYS A 242 7.46 -46.63 8.85
C LYS A 242 6.62 -45.49 8.25
N LEU A 243 5.67 -44.95 9.00
CA LEU A 243 4.85 -43.82 8.55
C LEU A 243 5.66 -42.52 8.55
N ALA A 244 6.46 -42.29 9.59
CA ALA A 244 7.35 -41.14 9.66
C ALA A 244 8.36 -41.13 8.50
N TYR A 245 8.95 -42.29 8.15
CA TYR A 245 9.83 -42.41 6.99
C TYR A 245 9.13 -42.07 5.66
N LYS A 246 7.88 -42.52 5.45
CA LYS A 246 7.10 -42.12 4.26
C LYS A 246 6.92 -40.60 4.18
N LYS A 247 6.69 -39.93 5.32
CA LYS A 247 6.56 -38.48 5.40
C LYS A 247 7.90 -37.77 5.13
N ILE A 248 9.01 -38.29 5.63
CA ILE A 248 10.37 -37.80 5.30
C ILE A 248 10.61 -37.84 3.79
N GLN A 249 10.31 -38.95 3.13
CA GLN A 249 10.53 -39.06 1.68
C GLN A 249 9.64 -38.09 0.88
N GLN A 250 8.41 -37.85 1.31
CA GLN A 250 7.54 -36.83 0.71
C GLN A 250 8.10 -35.42 0.89
N ALA A 251 8.53 -35.07 2.11
CA ALA A 251 9.15 -33.79 2.40
C ALA A 251 10.45 -33.58 1.61
N LYS A 252 11.31 -34.61 1.53
CA LYS A 252 12.59 -34.57 0.80
C LYS A 252 12.36 -34.26 -0.68
N LYS A 253 11.39 -34.92 -1.32
CA LYS A 253 11.03 -34.65 -2.73
C LYS A 253 10.59 -33.19 -2.96
N ILE A 254 9.80 -32.63 -2.04
CA ILE A 254 9.38 -31.22 -2.14
C ILE A 254 10.59 -30.29 -1.95
N ALA A 255 11.37 -30.49 -0.89
CA ALA A 255 12.51 -29.64 -0.59
C ALA A 255 13.58 -29.67 -1.70
N GLN A 256 13.83 -30.84 -2.31
CA GLN A 256 14.73 -30.99 -3.47
C GLN A 256 14.16 -30.30 -4.71
N LYS A 257 12.89 -30.52 -5.03
CA LYS A 257 12.25 -29.90 -6.20
C LYS A 257 12.31 -28.37 -6.15
N TYR A 258 12.25 -27.78 -4.96
CA TYR A 258 12.25 -26.33 -4.78
C TYR A 258 13.60 -25.77 -4.31
N ASP A 259 14.68 -26.56 -4.28
CA ASP A 259 16.02 -26.15 -3.83
C ASP A 259 16.05 -25.50 -2.43
N MET A 260 15.19 -26.00 -1.53
CA MET A 260 15.06 -25.53 -0.16
C MET A 260 16.07 -26.20 0.78
N THR A 261 17.35 -25.89 0.61
CA THR A 261 18.46 -26.58 1.28
C THR A 261 18.39 -26.57 2.82
N HIS A 262 17.92 -25.48 3.43
CA HIS A 262 17.71 -25.43 4.89
C HIS A 262 16.67 -26.46 5.39
N TYR A 263 15.62 -26.74 4.60
CA TYR A 263 14.70 -27.83 4.89
C TYR A 263 15.34 -29.19 4.65
N LEU A 264 16.19 -29.34 3.62
CA LEU A 264 16.93 -30.59 3.40
C LEU A 264 17.82 -30.95 4.59
N LEU A 265 18.45 -29.98 5.25
CA LEU A 265 19.20 -30.19 6.50
C LEU A 265 18.30 -30.71 7.63
N LEU A 266 17.14 -30.09 7.84
CA LEU A 266 16.17 -30.51 8.88
C LEU A 266 15.58 -31.91 8.58
N ILE A 267 15.25 -32.19 7.32
CA ILE A 267 14.72 -33.48 6.88
C ILE A 267 15.79 -34.56 7.03
N ASN A 268 17.03 -34.28 6.64
CA ASN A 268 18.17 -35.20 6.79
C ASN A 268 18.46 -35.49 8.27
N TYR A 269 18.29 -34.52 9.18
CA TYR A 269 18.34 -34.77 10.62
C TYR A 269 17.35 -35.85 11.06
N TRP A 270 16.08 -35.75 10.62
CA TRP A 270 15.05 -36.74 10.95
C TRP A 270 15.28 -38.09 10.27
N ASP A 271 15.81 -38.09 9.03
CA ASP A 271 16.14 -39.30 8.26
C ASP A 271 17.14 -40.17 9.04
N ARG A 272 18.23 -39.56 9.55
CA ARG A 272 19.22 -40.23 10.41
C ARG A 272 18.64 -40.72 11.73
N ARG A 273 17.73 -39.97 12.34
CA ARG A 273 17.12 -40.38 13.62
C ARG A 273 16.24 -41.61 13.47
N ILE A 274 15.53 -41.74 12.35
CA ILE A 274 14.68 -42.90 12.07
C ILE A 274 15.48 -44.11 11.64
N GLU A 275 16.66 -43.90 11.06
CA GLU A 275 17.56 -44.93 10.57
C GLU A 275 17.77 -46.07 11.59
N ASN A 276 18.06 -45.73 12.85
CA ASN A 276 18.29 -46.70 13.93
C ASN A 276 17.06 -47.56 14.32
N TYR A 277 15.87 -47.23 13.80
CA TYR A 277 14.61 -47.90 14.13
C TYR A 277 13.97 -48.59 12.92
N MET A 278 14.65 -48.58 11.77
CA MET A 278 14.19 -49.18 10.52
C MET A 278 15.06 -50.38 10.13
N THR A 279 14.47 -51.38 9.48
CA THR A 279 15.18 -52.58 9.01
C THR A 279 16.22 -52.26 7.95
N THR A 280 17.32 -53.02 7.92
CA THR A 280 18.52 -52.80 7.07
C THR A 280 18.23 -52.64 5.57
N LYS A 281 17.16 -53.26 5.05
CA LYS A 281 16.69 -53.11 3.65
C LYS A 281 16.19 -51.70 3.28
N MET A 282 15.98 -50.82 4.25
CA MET A 282 15.50 -49.44 4.06
C MET A 282 16.55 -48.37 4.41
N LEU A 283 17.77 -48.78 4.78
CA LEU A 283 18.89 -47.89 5.11
C LEU A 283 19.57 -47.40 3.82
N ASN A 284 19.98 -46.13 3.83
CA ASN A 284 20.63 -45.50 2.67
C ASN A 284 21.97 -44.94 3.15
N GLU A 285 23.10 -45.57 2.77
CA GLU A 285 24.46 -45.16 3.19
C GLU A 285 24.82 -43.71 2.79
N THR A 286 24.01 -43.07 1.94
CA THR A 286 24.21 -41.72 1.43
C THR A 286 23.80 -40.60 2.40
N VAL A 287 23.09 -40.89 3.50
CA VAL A 287 22.48 -39.84 4.35
C VAL A 287 23.55 -38.94 5.01
N VAL A 288 24.71 -39.48 5.39
CA VAL A 288 25.82 -38.69 5.95
C VAL A 288 26.54 -37.85 4.87
N LYS A 289 26.69 -38.40 3.65
CA LYS A 289 27.27 -37.68 2.50
C LYS A 289 26.37 -36.51 2.06
N ASP A 290 25.06 -36.67 2.17
CA ASP A 290 24.07 -35.63 1.91
C ASP A 290 24.19 -34.43 2.87
N THR A 291 24.54 -34.64 4.15
CA THR A 291 24.62 -33.55 5.15
C THR A 291 25.68 -32.52 4.79
N GLN A 292 26.92 -32.95 4.47
CA GLN A 292 28.01 -32.04 4.13
C GLN A 292 27.72 -31.26 2.85
N LYS A 293 27.13 -31.92 1.86
CA LYS A 293 26.67 -31.29 0.61
C LYS A 293 25.64 -30.19 0.90
N PHE A 294 24.57 -30.50 1.63
CA PHE A 294 23.53 -29.52 1.94
C PHE A 294 24.05 -28.37 2.80
N LEU A 295 24.98 -28.64 3.72
CA LEU A 295 25.61 -27.60 4.53
C LEU A 295 26.42 -26.63 3.66
N SER A 296 27.22 -27.17 2.72
CA SER A 296 27.98 -26.35 1.76
C SER A 296 27.06 -25.49 0.88
N GLU A 297 26.01 -26.08 0.30
CA GLU A 297 25.02 -25.37 -0.52
C GLU A 297 24.31 -24.26 0.28
N TYR A 298 23.94 -24.53 1.53
CA TYR A 298 23.29 -23.53 2.38
C TYR A 298 24.24 -22.39 2.77
N ASN A 299 25.51 -22.69 3.04
CA ASN A 299 26.53 -21.66 3.28
C ASN A 299 26.71 -20.75 2.07
N GLN A 300 26.77 -21.30 0.85
CA GLN A 300 26.80 -20.49 -0.37
C GLN A 300 25.58 -19.55 -0.45
N GLN A 301 24.38 -20.06 -0.14
CA GLN A 301 23.17 -19.24 -0.14
C GLN A 301 23.21 -18.10 0.90
N LEU A 302 23.75 -18.37 2.10
CA LEU A 302 23.90 -17.36 3.15
C LEU A 302 24.93 -16.29 2.76
N GLU A 303 26.08 -16.68 2.23
CA GLU A 303 27.10 -15.76 1.71
C GLU A 303 26.54 -14.87 0.58
N MET A 304 25.77 -15.43 -0.35
CA MET A 304 25.06 -14.65 -1.38
C MET A 304 24.09 -13.64 -0.78
N SER A 305 23.31 -14.05 0.22
CA SER A 305 22.37 -13.16 0.90
C SER A 305 23.08 -11.97 1.57
N ILE A 306 24.25 -12.21 2.19
CA ILE A 306 25.09 -11.16 2.76
C ILE A 306 25.58 -10.20 1.67
N MET A 307 26.08 -10.73 0.56
CA MET A 307 26.53 -9.91 -0.57
C MET A 307 25.40 -9.10 -1.21
N ILE A 308 24.19 -9.66 -1.32
CA ILE A 308 22.99 -8.91 -1.75
C ILE A 308 22.75 -7.73 -0.82
N LYS A 309 22.82 -7.93 0.51
CA LYS A 309 22.63 -6.82 1.47
C LYS A 309 23.72 -5.77 1.38
N GLN A 310 24.97 -6.16 1.13
CA GLN A 310 26.06 -5.23 0.85
C GLN A 310 25.80 -4.43 -0.44
N MET A 311 25.33 -5.09 -1.51
CA MET A 311 24.98 -4.44 -2.79
C MET A 311 23.76 -3.52 -2.67
N GLU A 312 22.74 -3.91 -1.92
CA GLU A 312 21.57 -3.08 -1.60
C GLU A 312 21.98 -1.82 -0.83
N LYS A 313 22.91 -1.94 0.13
CA LYS A 313 23.42 -0.81 0.89
C LYS A 313 24.08 0.21 -0.04
N ILE A 314 24.94 -0.25 -0.95
CA ILE A 314 25.57 0.59 -2.00
C ILE A 314 24.49 1.26 -2.86
N SER A 315 23.49 0.49 -3.30
CA SER A 315 22.40 0.98 -4.14
C SER A 315 21.52 2.03 -3.46
N ARG A 316 21.30 1.94 -2.15
CA ARG A 316 20.50 2.91 -1.37
C ARG A 316 21.26 4.18 -1.04
N SER A 317 22.58 4.08 -0.86
CA SER A 317 23.42 5.20 -0.47
C SER A 317 23.89 6.07 -1.64
N THR A 318 23.59 5.68 -2.88
CA THR A 318 24.38 6.18 -4.00
C THR A 318 23.66 6.16 -5.35
N ILE A 319 23.90 7.21 -6.15
CA ILE A 319 23.52 7.24 -7.57
C ILE A 319 24.46 6.31 -8.34
N LYS A 320 23.99 5.72 -9.46
CA LYS A 320 24.87 5.02 -10.41
C LYS A 320 26.08 5.92 -10.70
N ARG A 321 27.30 5.44 -10.40
CA ARG A 321 28.58 6.12 -10.68
C ARG A 321 29.00 7.30 -9.78
N THR A 322 28.47 7.46 -8.56
CA THR A 322 29.17 8.33 -7.59
C THR A 322 30.62 7.87 -7.44
N LEU A 323 31.55 8.82 -7.35
CA LEU A 323 33.01 8.62 -7.40
C LEU A 323 33.56 7.56 -6.41
N GLY A 324 32.78 7.17 -5.38
CA GLY A 324 33.16 6.15 -4.39
C GLY A 324 32.46 4.78 -4.52
N THR A 325 31.69 4.50 -5.58
CA THR A 325 30.93 3.24 -5.71
C THR A 325 31.74 2.04 -6.19
N SER A 326 32.82 2.29 -6.93
CA SER A 326 33.60 1.21 -7.57
C SER A 326 34.38 0.36 -6.57
N ALA A 327 35.01 0.97 -5.56
CA ALA A 327 35.80 0.25 -4.56
C ALA A 327 34.95 -0.73 -3.70
N PRO A 328 33.79 -0.31 -3.12
CA PRO A 328 32.90 -1.24 -2.42
C PRO A 328 32.43 -2.41 -3.30
N VAL A 329 32.10 -2.15 -4.56
CA VAL A 329 31.68 -3.22 -5.50
C VAL A 329 32.83 -4.18 -5.81
N LYS A 330 34.05 -3.67 -6.04
CA LYS A 330 35.24 -4.50 -6.23
C LYS A 330 35.53 -5.36 -5.00
N ASN A 331 35.35 -4.83 -3.79
CA ASN A 331 35.52 -5.61 -2.56
C ASN A 331 34.54 -6.78 -2.48
N ILE A 332 33.27 -6.58 -2.90
CA ILE A 332 32.30 -7.69 -3.00
C ILE A 332 32.78 -8.71 -4.03
N PHE A 333 33.24 -8.26 -5.20
CA PHE A 333 33.70 -9.16 -6.28
C PHE A 333 34.98 -9.94 -5.94
N ASN A 334 35.75 -9.48 -4.95
CA ASN A 334 36.96 -10.15 -4.47
C ASN A 334 36.68 -11.27 -3.45
N GLN A 335 35.44 -11.43 -2.99
CA GLN A 335 35.05 -12.58 -2.15
C GLN A 335 35.11 -13.88 -2.96
N ASP A 336 35.49 -14.99 -2.31
CA ASP A 336 35.80 -16.23 -3.01
C ASP A 336 34.63 -16.79 -3.82
N LEU A 337 33.41 -16.69 -3.29
CA LEU A 337 32.19 -17.10 -3.97
C LEU A 337 31.92 -16.31 -5.26
N MET A 338 32.40 -15.06 -5.37
CA MET A 338 32.30 -14.24 -6.58
C MET A 338 33.36 -14.56 -7.63
N LYS A 339 34.40 -15.32 -7.28
CA LYS A 339 35.45 -15.79 -8.22
C LYS A 339 35.08 -17.10 -8.91
N LEU A 340 34.14 -17.86 -8.34
CA LEU A 340 33.63 -19.09 -8.94
C LEU A 340 32.93 -18.85 -10.27
N LYS A 341 32.89 -19.89 -11.11
CA LYS A 341 32.04 -19.89 -12.31
C LYS A 341 30.59 -20.16 -11.90
N GLU A 342 29.64 -19.67 -12.70
CA GLU A 342 28.21 -19.88 -12.45
C GLU A 342 27.85 -21.36 -12.29
N ASN A 343 28.49 -22.25 -13.06
CA ASN A 343 28.23 -23.70 -13.01
C ASN A 343 28.71 -24.36 -11.71
N ASP A 344 29.64 -23.74 -10.99
CA ASP A 344 30.13 -24.25 -9.70
C ASP A 344 29.15 -23.94 -8.55
N ILE A 345 28.15 -23.09 -8.81
CA ILE A 345 27.09 -22.74 -7.88
C ILE A 345 25.91 -23.68 -8.13
N ILE A 346 25.71 -24.63 -7.23
CA ILE A 346 24.80 -25.77 -7.46
C ILE A 346 23.34 -25.36 -7.21
N ASN A 347 23.07 -24.73 -6.06
CA ASN A 347 21.71 -24.37 -5.64
C ASN A 347 21.10 -23.25 -6.51
N PHE A 348 19.85 -23.42 -6.94
CA PHE A 348 19.12 -22.44 -7.76
C PHE A 348 19.08 -21.04 -7.14
N HIS A 349 18.77 -20.93 -5.84
CA HIS A 349 18.65 -19.63 -5.18
C HIS A 349 19.99 -18.91 -5.11
N ALA A 350 21.07 -19.63 -4.78
CA ALA A 350 22.42 -19.07 -4.78
C ALA A 350 22.87 -18.63 -6.18
N LYS A 351 22.55 -19.42 -7.22
CA LYS A 351 22.88 -19.09 -8.63
C LYS A 351 22.10 -17.86 -9.13
N LEU A 352 20.83 -17.76 -8.78
CA LEU A 352 20.02 -16.59 -9.11
C LEU A 352 20.56 -15.33 -8.41
N ASP A 353 20.91 -15.45 -7.13
CA ASP A 353 21.47 -14.38 -6.32
C ASP A 353 22.87 -13.96 -6.84
N TYR A 354 23.69 -14.91 -7.31
CA TYR A 354 24.96 -14.64 -8.02
C TYR A 354 24.75 -13.76 -9.24
N CYS A 355 23.82 -14.14 -10.12
CA CYS A 355 23.52 -13.38 -11.33
C CYS A 355 23.02 -11.97 -10.98
N PHE A 356 22.20 -11.83 -9.94
CA PHE A 356 21.76 -10.53 -9.45
C PHE A 356 22.93 -9.65 -8.96
N VAL A 357 23.82 -10.20 -8.13
CA VAL A 357 24.99 -9.47 -7.59
C VAL A 357 25.94 -9.08 -8.71
N LYS A 358 26.25 -9.98 -9.64
CA LYS A 358 27.11 -9.70 -10.80
C LYS A 358 26.49 -8.66 -11.73
N GLY A 359 25.22 -8.81 -12.10
CA GLY A 359 24.51 -7.88 -12.98
C GLY A 359 24.43 -6.47 -12.39
N THR A 360 24.10 -6.36 -11.10
CA THR A 360 24.06 -5.07 -10.39
C THR A 360 25.46 -4.48 -10.21
N GLY A 361 26.46 -5.29 -9.85
CA GLY A 361 27.83 -4.84 -9.68
C GLY A 361 28.44 -4.34 -10.99
N TYR A 362 28.25 -5.04 -12.11
CA TYR A 362 28.72 -4.57 -13.41
C TYR A 362 28.01 -3.31 -13.89
N ALA A 363 26.74 -3.10 -13.52
CA ALA A 363 26.04 -1.83 -13.74
C ALA A 363 26.75 -0.66 -13.02
N PHE A 364 27.20 -0.86 -11.77
CA PHE A 364 27.97 0.15 -11.04
C PHE A 364 29.37 0.37 -11.61
N LEU A 365 29.99 -0.67 -12.16
CA LEU A 365 31.31 -0.60 -12.80
C LEU A 365 31.23 -0.05 -14.24
N GLY A 366 30.04 0.15 -14.80
CA GLY A 366 29.84 0.65 -16.16
C GLY A 366 30.12 -0.37 -17.27
N ASN A 367 30.21 -1.66 -16.95
CA ASN A 367 30.39 -2.72 -17.95
C ASN A 367 29.02 -3.18 -18.48
N LYS A 368 28.57 -2.59 -19.58
CA LYS A 368 27.22 -2.80 -20.17
C LYS A 368 27.01 -4.24 -20.66
N GLU A 369 28.03 -4.86 -21.24
CA GLU A 369 27.98 -6.21 -21.79
C GLU A 369 27.75 -7.24 -20.68
N LYS A 370 28.57 -7.18 -19.62
CA LYS A 370 28.42 -8.08 -18.47
C LYS A 370 27.16 -7.77 -17.65
N GLU A 371 26.79 -6.50 -17.50
CA GLU A 371 25.50 -6.13 -16.90
C GLU A 371 24.34 -6.84 -17.61
N PHE A 372 24.30 -6.77 -18.94
CA PHE A 372 23.25 -7.42 -19.74
C PHE A 372 23.26 -8.93 -19.57
N TYR A 373 24.43 -9.56 -19.74
CA TYR A 373 24.60 -11.01 -19.64
C TYR A 373 23.99 -11.54 -18.33
N TYR A 374 24.40 -11.00 -17.18
CA TYR A 374 23.94 -11.52 -15.89
C TYR A 374 22.48 -11.19 -15.57
N LYS A 375 21.96 -10.03 -16.01
CA LYS A 375 20.53 -9.71 -15.86
C LYS A 375 19.66 -10.62 -16.71
N LYS A 376 20.06 -10.86 -17.96
CA LYS A 376 19.38 -11.77 -18.87
C LYS A 376 19.44 -13.20 -18.35
N ARG A 377 20.61 -13.64 -17.86
CA ARG A 377 20.76 -14.98 -17.28
C ARG A 377 19.89 -15.20 -16.05
N ALA A 378 19.79 -14.21 -15.15
CA ALA A 378 18.89 -14.28 -14.00
C ALA A 378 17.42 -14.47 -14.42
N PHE A 379 16.99 -13.76 -15.47
CA PHE A 379 15.65 -13.91 -16.05
C PHE A 379 15.45 -15.29 -16.69
N GLU A 380 16.38 -15.75 -17.52
CA GLU A 380 16.33 -17.06 -18.18
C GLU A 380 16.32 -18.22 -17.16
N LEU A 381 17.14 -18.15 -16.10
CA LEU A 381 17.13 -19.14 -15.02
C LEU A 381 15.74 -19.31 -14.38
N LEU A 382 14.99 -18.22 -14.23
CA LEU A 382 13.62 -18.28 -13.71
C LEU A 382 12.65 -18.90 -14.72
N GLU A 383 12.75 -18.53 -16.00
CA GLU A 383 11.95 -19.11 -17.10
C GLU A 383 12.18 -20.62 -17.25
N GLU A 384 13.42 -21.07 -17.12
CA GLU A 384 13.82 -22.48 -17.10
C GLU A 384 13.21 -23.25 -15.91
N ASN A 385 12.80 -22.54 -14.85
CA ASN A 385 12.32 -23.12 -13.60
C ASN A 385 10.94 -22.55 -13.18
N PRO A 386 9.85 -22.83 -13.94
CA PRO A 386 8.54 -22.22 -13.70
C PRO A 386 7.93 -22.57 -12.34
N HIS A 387 8.31 -23.70 -11.76
CA HIS A 387 7.92 -24.06 -10.40
C HIS A 387 8.46 -23.07 -9.35
N GLN A 388 9.66 -22.51 -9.55
CA GLN A 388 10.24 -21.47 -8.71
C GLN A 388 9.50 -20.15 -8.85
N ILE A 389 9.04 -19.79 -10.06
CA ILE A 389 8.18 -18.63 -10.29
C ILE A 389 6.88 -18.76 -9.51
N LYS A 390 6.21 -19.93 -9.61
CA LYS A 390 4.95 -20.17 -8.88
C LYS A 390 5.13 -20.08 -7.36
N GLU A 391 6.26 -20.52 -6.84
CA GLU A 391 6.55 -20.44 -5.41
C GLU A 391 6.94 -19.03 -4.97
N ASN A 392 7.76 -18.32 -5.76
CA ASN A 392 8.22 -16.98 -5.41
C ASN A 392 8.11 -15.99 -6.60
N PRO A 393 6.88 -15.58 -6.94
CA PRO A 393 6.63 -14.75 -8.12
C PRO A 393 7.25 -13.34 -8.03
N THR A 394 7.59 -12.87 -6.83
CA THR A 394 8.24 -11.56 -6.64
C THR A 394 9.68 -11.52 -7.15
N ARG A 395 10.40 -12.66 -7.16
CA ARG A 395 11.74 -12.75 -7.76
C ARG A 395 11.67 -12.62 -9.28
N TYR A 396 10.67 -13.24 -9.90
CA TYR A 396 10.42 -13.14 -11.34
C TYR A 396 10.03 -11.73 -11.78
N ALA A 397 9.06 -11.14 -11.09
CA ALA A 397 8.72 -9.73 -11.21
C ALA A 397 9.95 -8.80 -11.17
N SER A 398 10.86 -9.04 -10.21
CA SER A 398 12.07 -8.23 -10.03
C SER A 398 13.06 -8.42 -11.18
N ALA A 399 13.21 -9.64 -11.70
CA ALA A 399 14.05 -9.93 -12.86
C ALA A 399 13.52 -9.25 -14.13
N ILE A 400 12.21 -9.32 -14.39
CA ILE A 400 11.55 -8.58 -15.48
C ILE A 400 11.79 -7.08 -15.34
N ASN A 401 11.55 -6.51 -14.16
CA ASN A 401 11.77 -5.09 -13.90
C ASN A 401 13.24 -4.69 -14.18
N ASN A 402 14.21 -5.53 -13.80
CA ASN A 402 15.62 -5.26 -14.08
C ASN A 402 15.96 -5.27 -15.58
N MET A 403 15.31 -6.13 -16.36
CA MET A 403 15.43 -6.15 -17.83
C MET A 403 14.80 -4.92 -18.47
N ILE A 404 13.59 -4.56 -18.05
CA ILE A 404 12.91 -3.35 -18.55
C ILE A 404 13.75 -2.11 -18.25
N LEU A 405 14.22 -1.97 -17.01
CA LEU A 405 15.10 -0.86 -16.64
C LEU A 405 16.40 -0.86 -17.43
N TYR A 406 17.00 -2.02 -17.72
CA TYR A 406 18.17 -2.10 -18.57
C TYR A 406 17.88 -1.52 -19.97
N TYR A 407 16.86 -2.03 -20.67
CA TYR A 407 16.51 -1.57 -22.01
C TYR A 407 16.14 -0.08 -22.03
N TYR A 408 15.37 0.38 -21.04
CA TYR A 408 15.04 1.79 -20.87
C TYR A 408 16.30 2.66 -20.78
N PHE A 409 17.24 2.31 -19.92
CA PHE A 409 18.47 3.10 -19.74
C PHE A 409 19.41 3.04 -20.94
N GLN A 410 19.37 1.96 -21.74
CA GLN A 410 20.09 1.87 -23.02
C GLN A 410 19.36 2.57 -24.18
N GLY A 411 18.14 3.07 -23.97
CA GLY A 411 17.33 3.66 -25.04
C GLY A 411 16.73 2.64 -26.03
N LEU A 412 16.75 1.35 -25.68
CA LEU A 412 16.26 0.24 -26.50
C LEU A 412 14.79 -0.07 -26.18
N ILE A 413 13.93 0.94 -26.24
CA ILE A 413 12.58 0.87 -25.67
C ILE A 413 11.66 -0.08 -26.44
N ASP A 414 11.90 -0.32 -27.72
CA ASP A 414 11.17 -1.31 -28.54
C ASP A 414 11.34 -2.75 -28.03
N LYS A 415 12.33 -3.02 -27.16
CA LYS A 415 12.53 -4.34 -26.53
C LYS A 415 11.71 -4.53 -25.26
N ILE A 416 11.06 -3.50 -24.73
CA ILE A 416 10.32 -3.52 -23.45
C ILE A 416 8.96 -4.25 -23.53
N PRO A 417 8.14 -4.14 -24.60
CA PRO A 417 6.76 -4.66 -24.60
C PRO A 417 6.61 -6.14 -24.19
N PRO A 418 7.45 -7.09 -24.67
CA PRO A 418 7.33 -8.49 -24.27
C PRO A 418 7.55 -8.72 -22.76
N TYR A 419 8.36 -7.86 -22.12
CA TYR A 419 8.61 -7.95 -20.68
C TYR A 419 7.45 -7.35 -19.87
N LEU A 420 6.78 -6.32 -20.38
CA LEU A 420 5.56 -5.77 -19.76
C LEU A 420 4.42 -6.79 -19.82
N GLU A 421 4.26 -7.48 -20.94
CA GLU A 421 3.25 -8.55 -21.06
C GLU A 421 3.49 -9.68 -20.06
N LYS A 422 4.75 -10.13 -19.92
CA LYS A 422 5.13 -11.11 -18.90
C LYS A 422 4.89 -10.60 -17.47
N LEU A 423 5.10 -9.31 -17.24
CA LEU A 423 4.81 -8.67 -15.95
C LEU A 423 3.29 -8.75 -15.64
N ASP A 424 2.45 -8.55 -16.64
CA ASP A 424 0.99 -8.56 -16.49
C ASP A 424 0.43 -9.94 -16.12
N GLN A 425 1.13 -11.00 -16.48
CA GLN A 425 0.77 -12.39 -16.18
C GLN A 425 1.22 -12.86 -14.79
N VAL A 426 1.97 -12.04 -14.02
CA VAL A 426 2.46 -12.46 -12.70
C VAL A 426 1.36 -12.40 -11.65
N GLU A 427 0.87 -13.58 -11.26
CA GLU A 427 -0.10 -13.72 -10.17
C GLU A 427 0.57 -13.74 -8.78
N LEU A 428 0.17 -12.82 -7.91
CA LEU A 428 0.66 -12.75 -6.53
C LEU A 428 -0.42 -13.20 -5.56
N LYS A 429 -0.12 -14.13 -4.64
CA LYS A 429 -1.11 -14.65 -3.68
C LYS A 429 -1.43 -13.69 -2.54
N PHE A 430 -0.49 -12.84 -2.12
CA PHE A 430 -0.64 -11.99 -0.93
C PHE A 430 -0.81 -10.51 -1.27
N ASN A 431 -1.67 -9.81 -0.52
CA ASN A 431 -2.03 -8.41 -0.79
C ASN A 431 -0.84 -7.44 -0.71
N HIS A 432 0.03 -7.55 0.29
CA HIS A 432 1.18 -6.66 0.40
C HIS A 432 2.17 -6.79 -0.78
N THR A 433 2.36 -8.02 -1.29
CA THR A 433 3.16 -8.25 -2.49
C THR A 433 2.47 -7.69 -3.73
N LYS A 434 1.15 -7.89 -3.87
CA LYS A 434 0.35 -7.30 -4.96
C LYS A 434 0.54 -5.80 -5.02
N ILE A 435 0.48 -5.13 -3.87
CA ILE A 435 0.57 -3.67 -3.80
C ILE A 435 1.93 -3.17 -4.34
N SER A 436 3.03 -3.76 -3.88
CA SER A 436 4.37 -3.33 -4.31
C SER A 436 4.59 -3.58 -5.81
N PHE A 437 4.01 -4.67 -6.33
CA PHE A 437 4.12 -5.05 -7.73
C PHE A 437 3.30 -4.15 -8.65
N ILE A 438 2.04 -3.87 -8.31
CA ILE A 438 1.19 -2.94 -9.06
C ILE A 438 1.87 -1.57 -9.16
N ASN A 439 2.48 -1.09 -8.07
CA ASN A 439 3.24 0.16 -8.11
C ASN A 439 4.39 0.12 -9.13
N ALA A 440 5.15 -0.98 -9.16
CA ALA A 440 6.24 -1.14 -10.12
C ALA A 440 5.70 -1.15 -11.56
N LYS A 441 4.64 -1.92 -11.82
CA LYS A 441 3.95 -1.98 -13.12
C LYS A 441 3.49 -0.60 -13.59
N HIS A 442 2.77 0.14 -12.74
CA HIS A 442 2.31 1.50 -13.04
C HIS A 442 3.47 2.42 -13.43
N ASN A 443 4.57 2.40 -12.65
CA ASN A 443 5.73 3.23 -12.94
C ASN A 443 6.40 2.89 -14.28
N LEU A 444 6.43 1.61 -14.67
CA LEU A 444 7.04 1.17 -15.92
C LEU A 444 6.15 1.49 -17.13
N ASN A 445 4.85 1.21 -17.04
CA ASN A 445 3.88 1.57 -18.09
C ASN A 445 3.85 3.08 -18.32
N LEU A 446 3.90 3.87 -17.24
CA LEU A 446 3.96 5.32 -17.35
C LEU A 446 5.19 5.78 -18.16
N ARG A 447 6.37 5.24 -17.85
CA ARG A 447 7.60 5.57 -18.58
C ARG A 447 7.53 5.16 -20.06
N PHE A 448 6.97 3.99 -20.34
CA PHE A 448 6.77 3.49 -21.70
C PHE A 448 5.84 4.41 -22.51
N TYR A 449 4.66 4.74 -21.99
CA TYR A 449 3.70 5.62 -22.67
C TYR A 449 4.22 7.04 -22.86
N MET A 450 4.94 7.59 -21.86
CA MET A 450 5.58 8.90 -21.98
C MET A 450 6.64 8.93 -23.09
N TYR A 451 7.41 7.85 -23.26
CA TYR A 451 8.42 7.76 -24.31
C TYR A 451 7.81 7.72 -25.71
N HIS A 452 6.76 6.92 -25.91
CA HIS A 452 6.03 6.83 -27.18
C HIS A 452 5.07 8.01 -27.42
N LYS A 453 4.99 8.94 -26.47
CA LYS A 453 4.10 10.11 -26.51
C LYS A 453 2.61 9.76 -26.61
N GLU A 454 2.22 8.67 -25.97
CA GLU A 454 0.82 8.22 -25.90
C GLU A 454 0.07 8.98 -24.79
N THR A 455 -0.16 10.29 -24.99
CA THR A 455 -0.69 11.20 -23.97
C THR A 455 -1.98 10.71 -23.32
N THR A 456 -2.93 10.17 -24.09
CA THR A 456 -4.20 9.64 -23.56
C THR A 456 -3.97 8.48 -22.59
N LYS A 457 -3.10 7.52 -22.94
CA LYS A 457 -2.78 6.40 -22.05
C LYS A 457 -2.03 6.85 -20.79
N VAL A 458 -1.23 7.92 -20.88
CA VAL A 458 -0.61 8.55 -19.70
C VAL A 458 -1.68 9.12 -18.78
N GLU A 459 -2.69 9.81 -19.31
CA GLU A 459 -3.78 10.39 -18.51
C GLU A 459 -4.65 9.31 -17.85
N ASP A 460 -5.03 8.27 -18.59
CA ASP A 460 -5.83 7.15 -18.07
C ASP A 460 -5.09 6.43 -16.94
N LEU A 461 -3.81 6.10 -17.17
CA LEU A 461 -2.97 5.46 -16.16
C LEU A 461 -2.76 6.35 -14.94
N LEU A 462 -2.67 7.67 -15.11
CA LEU A 462 -2.49 8.60 -13.99
C LEU A 462 -3.72 8.62 -13.06
N LEU A 463 -4.93 8.57 -13.62
CA LEU A 463 -6.16 8.45 -12.84
C LEU A 463 -6.18 7.14 -12.03
N GLU A 464 -5.81 6.03 -12.66
CA GLU A 464 -5.68 4.74 -12.00
C GLU A 464 -4.63 4.79 -10.87
N MET A 465 -3.45 5.34 -11.14
CA MET A 465 -2.36 5.48 -10.18
C MET A 465 -2.76 6.31 -8.97
N GLU A 466 -3.47 7.42 -9.15
CA GLU A 466 -3.93 8.25 -8.02
C GLU A 466 -4.98 7.55 -7.16
N SER A 467 -5.99 6.94 -7.80
CA SER A 467 -7.03 6.17 -7.11
C SER A 467 -6.39 5.03 -6.30
N TRP A 468 -5.51 4.27 -6.96
CA TRP A 468 -4.77 3.18 -6.35
C TRP A 468 -3.84 3.64 -5.23
N TYR A 469 -3.15 4.78 -5.40
CA TYR A 469 -2.28 5.36 -4.38
C TYR A 469 -3.06 5.67 -3.09
N ASN A 470 -4.19 6.35 -3.22
CA ASN A 470 -5.03 6.75 -2.10
C ASN A 470 -5.65 5.54 -1.38
N ALA A 471 -6.09 4.53 -2.12
CA ALA A 471 -6.67 3.31 -1.57
C ALA A 471 -5.66 2.45 -0.77
N ASN A 472 -4.36 2.55 -1.09
CA ASN A 472 -3.33 1.65 -0.54
C ASN A 472 -2.25 2.36 0.30
N MET A 473 -2.47 3.62 0.70
CA MET A 473 -1.44 4.44 1.35
C MET A 473 -0.95 3.90 2.70
N THR A 474 -1.80 3.18 3.44
CA THR A 474 -1.50 2.62 4.77
C THR A 474 -0.50 1.46 4.74
N TYR A 475 -0.42 0.73 3.63
CA TYR A 475 0.43 -0.46 3.50
C TYR A 475 1.79 -0.19 2.85
N LYS A 476 2.11 1.08 2.55
CA LYS A 476 3.33 1.46 1.82
C LYS A 476 4.43 1.96 2.75
N SER A 477 5.65 1.47 2.53
CA SER A 477 6.84 2.07 3.14
C SER A 477 7.07 3.48 2.60
N THR A 478 7.79 4.32 3.37
CA THR A 478 8.13 5.69 2.96
C THR A 478 8.80 5.74 1.59
N VAL A 479 9.69 4.79 1.29
CA VAL A 479 10.39 4.73 0.00
C VAL A 479 9.43 4.46 -1.16
N VAL A 480 8.47 3.55 -0.99
CA VAL A 480 7.46 3.27 -2.03
C VAL A 480 6.60 4.50 -2.26
N LYS A 481 6.20 5.22 -1.20
CA LYS A 481 5.45 6.48 -1.33
C LYS A 481 6.24 7.52 -2.12
N MET A 482 7.50 7.76 -1.77
CA MET A 482 8.36 8.71 -2.51
C MET A 482 8.45 8.37 -4.00
N ILE A 483 8.62 7.09 -4.34
CA ILE A 483 8.70 6.66 -5.76
C ILE A 483 7.37 6.90 -6.47
N SER A 484 6.23 6.53 -5.86
CA SER A 484 4.91 6.75 -6.46
C SER A 484 4.63 8.24 -6.67
N GLU A 485 4.81 9.05 -5.62
CA GLU A 485 4.51 10.49 -5.67
C GLU A 485 5.41 11.22 -6.67
N TYR A 486 6.68 10.81 -6.77
CA TYR A 486 7.58 11.32 -7.80
C TYR A 486 7.11 10.97 -9.20
N ASN A 487 6.80 9.71 -9.50
CA ASN A 487 6.37 9.32 -10.85
C ASN A 487 5.01 9.96 -11.23
N ILE A 488 4.08 10.12 -10.28
CA ILE A 488 2.84 10.87 -10.49
C ILE A 488 3.14 12.35 -10.79
N SER A 489 4.05 12.98 -10.04
CA SER A 489 4.47 14.37 -10.32
C SER A 489 5.11 14.50 -11.71
N LEU A 490 5.92 13.53 -12.10
CA LEU A 490 6.56 13.47 -13.42
C LEU A 490 5.52 13.38 -14.54
N ALA A 491 4.50 12.53 -14.38
CA ALA A 491 3.40 12.44 -15.34
C ALA A 491 2.68 13.78 -15.51
N TYR A 492 2.36 14.46 -14.41
CA TYR A 492 1.73 15.77 -14.49
C TYR A 492 2.62 16.85 -15.10
N PHE A 493 3.93 16.79 -14.85
CA PHE A 493 4.88 17.66 -15.52
C PHE A 493 4.88 17.44 -17.03
N TYR A 494 4.91 16.18 -17.47
CA TYR A 494 4.84 15.80 -18.88
C TYR A 494 3.56 16.30 -19.56
N LEU A 495 2.42 16.22 -18.87
CA LEU A 495 1.12 16.71 -19.32
C LEU A 495 0.94 18.24 -19.19
N ASN A 496 1.97 18.98 -18.74
CA ASN A 496 1.90 20.42 -18.46
C ASN A 496 0.81 20.84 -17.43
N LYS A 497 0.44 19.95 -16.51
CA LYS A 497 -0.54 20.21 -15.44
C LYS A 497 0.16 20.73 -14.17
N THR A 498 0.61 21.98 -14.22
CA THR A 498 1.48 22.62 -13.19
C THR A 498 0.97 22.49 -11.75
N LYS A 499 -0.30 22.79 -11.49
CA LYS A 499 -0.88 22.76 -10.13
C LYS A 499 -0.80 21.36 -9.51
N ASN A 500 -1.15 20.33 -10.28
CA ASN A 500 -1.11 18.94 -9.82
C ASN A 500 0.33 18.45 -9.65
N CYS A 501 1.23 18.82 -10.58
CA CYS A 501 2.64 18.51 -10.45
C CYS A 501 3.22 19.06 -9.14
N LEU A 502 3.01 20.35 -8.85
CA LEU A 502 3.50 20.98 -7.61
C LEU A 502 2.90 20.33 -6.36
N LYS A 503 1.61 19.98 -6.37
CA LYS A 503 0.95 19.27 -5.27
C LYS A 503 1.68 17.96 -4.93
N TRP A 504 1.94 17.13 -5.94
CA TRP A 504 2.61 15.84 -5.73
C TRP A 504 4.10 15.98 -5.41
N CYS A 505 4.80 16.96 -6.01
CA CYS A 505 6.17 17.30 -5.61
C CYS A 505 6.26 17.68 -4.13
N ASN A 506 5.35 18.54 -3.66
CA ASN A 506 5.33 18.97 -2.26
C ASN A 506 5.00 17.82 -1.31
N SER A 507 4.13 16.89 -1.72
CA SER A 507 3.87 15.66 -0.96
C SER A 507 5.14 14.83 -0.84
N CYS A 508 5.81 14.57 -1.98
CA CYS A 508 7.01 13.74 -2.00
C CYS A 508 8.17 14.36 -1.22
N PHE A 509 8.33 15.68 -1.31
CA PHE A 509 9.39 16.40 -0.62
C PHE A 509 9.25 16.32 0.91
N LYS A 510 8.02 16.32 1.45
CA LYS A 510 7.76 16.17 2.90
C LYS A 510 8.23 14.83 3.46
N LEU A 511 8.36 13.80 2.61
CA LEU A 511 8.84 12.48 3.02
C LEU A 511 10.37 12.42 3.19
N PHE A 512 11.09 13.43 2.73
CA PHE A 512 12.54 13.46 2.78
C PHE A 512 13.07 14.02 4.11
N ASP A 513 13.99 13.28 4.73
CA ASP A 513 14.66 13.73 5.95
C ASP A 513 15.78 14.74 5.65
N MET A 514 15.44 16.01 5.85
CA MET A 514 16.31 17.16 5.64
C MET A 514 17.49 17.25 6.62
N LYS A 515 17.47 16.54 7.76
CA LYS A 515 18.60 16.51 8.71
C LYS A 515 19.69 15.58 8.20
N VAL A 516 19.30 14.37 7.82
CA VAL A 516 20.25 13.33 7.39
C VAL A 516 20.75 13.60 5.96
N LYS A 517 19.88 14.06 5.05
CA LYS A 517 20.18 14.33 3.62
C LYS A 517 20.88 13.19 2.86
N LYS A 518 20.81 11.94 3.33
CA LYS A 518 21.50 10.79 2.71
C LYS A 518 20.55 9.72 2.16
N ASN A 519 19.38 9.52 2.75
CA ASN A 519 18.48 8.46 2.31
C ASN A 519 17.64 8.91 1.10
N ARG A 520 17.69 8.17 -0.01
CA ARG A 520 16.99 8.49 -1.27
C ARG A 520 17.13 9.96 -1.71
N HIS A 521 18.34 10.51 -1.53
CA HIS A 521 18.67 11.87 -1.92
C HIS A 521 18.50 12.11 -3.45
N ASP A 522 18.55 11.04 -4.24
CA ASP A 522 18.30 11.02 -5.67
C ASP A 522 16.86 11.44 -6.01
N LEU A 523 15.86 10.89 -5.31
CA LEU A 523 14.45 11.27 -5.47
C LEU A 523 14.20 12.70 -4.99
N ALA A 524 14.80 13.08 -3.85
CA ALA A 524 14.67 14.42 -3.31
C ALA A 524 15.20 15.47 -4.30
N VAL A 525 16.40 15.26 -4.85
CA VAL A 525 16.96 16.14 -5.89
C VAL A 525 16.05 16.19 -7.11
N SER A 526 15.53 15.04 -7.57
CA SER A 526 14.67 14.98 -8.76
C SER A 526 13.36 15.74 -8.59
N VAL A 527 12.72 15.63 -7.41
CA VAL A 527 11.49 16.36 -7.07
C VAL A 527 11.74 17.86 -6.97
N VAL A 528 12.81 18.27 -6.29
CA VAL A 528 13.15 19.69 -6.11
C VAL A 528 13.54 20.34 -7.43
N LEU A 529 14.20 19.59 -8.33
CA LEU A 529 14.46 20.06 -9.69
C LEU A 529 13.16 20.25 -10.47
N LEU A 530 12.19 19.34 -10.34
CA LEU A 530 10.89 19.49 -10.99
C LEU A 530 10.18 20.76 -10.53
N GLN A 531 10.17 21.02 -9.21
CA GLN A 531 9.64 22.26 -8.64
C GLN A 531 10.39 23.49 -9.15
N LEU A 532 11.73 23.43 -9.21
CA LEU A 532 12.57 24.51 -9.69
C LEU A 532 12.23 24.91 -11.13
N LEU A 533 12.08 23.93 -12.02
CA LEU A 533 11.75 24.19 -13.42
C LEU A 533 10.36 24.84 -13.55
N LEU A 534 9.39 24.38 -12.75
CA LEU A 534 8.05 24.99 -12.71
C LEU A 534 8.07 26.41 -12.12
N TYR A 535 8.85 26.67 -11.06
CA TYR A 535 8.99 28.01 -10.50
C TYR A 535 9.68 28.96 -11.48
N PHE A 536 10.63 28.47 -12.27
CA PHE A 536 11.22 29.24 -13.34
C PHE A 536 10.18 29.60 -14.42
N ASP A 537 9.41 28.61 -14.91
CA ASP A 537 8.32 28.85 -15.90
C ASP A 537 7.28 29.86 -15.37
N LEU A 538 7.00 29.84 -14.06
CA LEU A 538 6.08 30.77 -13.39
C LEU A 538 6.73 32.11 -13.00
N LYS A 539 7.99 32.36 -13.37
CA LYS A 539 8.77 33.57 -13.01
C LYS A 539 8.95 33.80 -11.50
N HIS A 540 8.81 32.75 -10.68
CA HIS A 540 9.12 32.76 -9.24
C HIS A 540 10.61 32.49 -8.99
N PHE A 541 11.48 33.38 -9.46
CA PHE A 541 12.93 33.17 -9.46
C PHE A 541 13.53 32.99 -8.05
N ASP A 542 12.99 33.64 -7.03
CA ASP A 542 13.49 33.50 -5.64
C ASP A 542 13.27 32.07 -5.10
N LEU A 543 12.13 31.47 -5.42
CA LEU A 543 11.84 30.08 -5.05
C LEU A 543 12.71 29.11 -5.86
N ALA A 544 12.90 29.36 -7.16
CA ALA A 544 13.79 28.57 -7.99
C ALA A 544 15.25 28.63 -7.47
N LEU A 545 15.71 29.80 -7.02
CA LEU A 545 17.05 30.00 -6.47
C LEU A 545 17.25 29.23 -5.15
N LYS A 546 16.27 29.30 -4.23
CA LYS A 546 16.29 28.50 -3.00
C LYS A 546 16.36 26.99 -3.29
N ASN A 547 15.61 26.53 -4.29
CA ASN A 547 15.59 25.12 -4.68
C ASN A 547 16.92 24.66 -5.29
N ILE A 548 17.57 25.46 -6.14
CA ILE A 548 18.85 25.05 -6.72
C ILE A 548 19.97 25.01 -5.68
N ASP A 549 19.98 25.96 -4.74
CA ASP A 549 20.97 25.98 -3.66
C ASP A 549 20.79 24.75 -2.73
N LEU A 550 19.55 24.34 -2.48
CA LEU A 550 19.26 23.08 -1.77
C LEU A 550 19.76 21.85 -2.55
N VAL A 551 19.50 21.78 -3.86
CA VAL A 551 19.98 20.68 -4.71
C VAL A 551 21.50 20.59 -4.66
N ILE A 552 22.22 21.71 -4.78
CA ILE A 552 23.68 21.75 -4.70
C ILE A 552 24.17 21.32 -3.31
N SER A 553 23.49 21.72 -2.23
CA SER A 553 23.81 21.30 -0.86
C SER A 553 23.70 19.77 -0.70
N ILE A 554 22.61 19.18 -1.18
CA ILE A 554 22.38 17.73 -1.14
C ILE A 554 23.43 17.00 -2.00
N ALA A 555 23.67 17.48 -3.22
CA ALA A 555 24.61 16.89 -4.17
C ALA A 555 26.06 16.90 -3.62
N THR A 556 26.46 17.99 -2.98
CA THR A 556 27.80 18.12 -2.36
C THR A 556 27.97 17.14 -1.21
N LYS A 557 26.99 17.07 -0.29
CA LYS A 557 27.02 16.14 0.86
C LYS A 557 27.11 14.68 0.45
N ASN A 558 26.55 14.33 -0.71
CA ASN A 558 26.51 12.98 -1.26
C ASN A 558 27.53 12.74 -2.39
N LYS A 559 28.48 13.68 -2.59
CA LYS A 559 29.61 13.56 -3.53
C LYS A 559 29.19 13.23 -4.98
N TYR A 560 28.18 13.92 -5.50
CA TYR A 560 27.74 13.73 -6.89
C TYR A 560 28.88 13.95 -7.90
N GLY A 561 28.75 13.37 -9.09
CA GLY A 561 29.76 13.46 -10.15
C GLY A 561 29.98 14.89 -10.67
N ARG A 562 31.10 15.11 -11.35
CA ARG A 562 31.49 16.44 -11.86
C ARG A 562 30.42 17.02 -12.81
N SER A 563 29.78 16.17 -13.59
CA SER A 563 28.84 16.58 -14.63
C SER A 563 27.48 16.97 -14.07
N GLU A 564 26.98 16.26 -13.06
CA GLU A 564 25.81 16.66 -12.27
C GLU A 564 26.00 18.07 -11.69
N ILE A 565 27.14 18.28 -11.02
CA ILE A 565 27.48 19.56 -10.41
C ILE A 565 27.58 20.67 -11.46
N SER A 566 28.14 20.39 -12.64
CA SER A 566 28.18 21.35 -13.76
C SER A 566 26.78 21.74 -14.23
N ILE A 567 25.85 20.78 -14.37
CA ILE A 567 24.46 21.06 -14.75
C ILE A 567 23.78 21.95 -13.70
N PHE A 568 23.94 21.64 -12.40
CA PHE A 568 23.35 22.49 -11.34
C PHE A 568 23.91 23.90 -11.33
N LYS A 569 25.21 24.07 -11.57
CA LYS A 569 25.84 25.39 -11.69
C LYS A 569 25.29 26.17 -12.88
N LEU A 570 25.05 25.51 -14.02
CA LEU A 570 24.40 26.14 -15.18
C LEU A 570 22.96 26.54 -14.89
N LEU A 571 22.16 25.65 -14.28
CA LEU A 571 20.79 25.97 -13.85
C LEU A 571 20.75 27.15 -12.88
N ARG A 572 21.71 27.23 -11.94
CA ARG A 572 21.82 28.38 -11.03
C ARG A 572 22.12 29.68 -11.78
N LYS A 573 23.05 29.67 -12.75
CA LYS A 573 23.35 30.85 -13.58
C LYS A 573 22.14 31.28 -14.42
N MET A 574 21.40 30.32 -14.98
CA MET A 574 20.15 30.56 -15.70
C MET A 574 19.11 31.27 -14.82
N ILE A 575 18.91 30.80 -13.58
CA ILE A 575 17.98 31.41 -12.63
C ILE A 575 18.40 32.83 -12.24
N VAL A 576 19.69 33.05 -11.92
CA VAL A 576 20.21 34.36 -11.50
C VAL A 576 20.13 35.38 -12.65
N SER A 577 20.47 34.97 -13.87
CA SER A 577 20.38 35.83 -15.06
C SER A 577 18.94 36.03 -15.55
N LYS A 578 17.97 35.28 -15.01
CA LYS A 578 16.57 35.26 -15.46
C LYS A 578 16.45 35.00 -16.98
N ASN A 579 17.45 34.36 -17.57
CA ASN A 579 17.58 34.16 -19.01
C ASN A 579 17.70 32.66 -19.31
N ILE A 580 16.83 32.17 -20.17
CA ILE A 580 16.77 30.77 -20.59
C ILE A 580 17.56 30.48 -21.88
N HIS A 581 17.93 31.46 -22.70
CA HIS A 581 18.36 31.21 -24.08
C HIS A 581 19.72 30.50 -24.18
N ASP A 582 20.69 30.85 -23.33
CA ASP A 582 22.09 30.41 -23.49
C ASP A 582 22.45 29.08 -22.82
N TYR A 583 21.52 28.53 -22.03
CA TYR A 583 21.80 27.42 -21.10
C TYR A 583 21.31 26.04 -21.59
N PRO A 584 20.14 25.89 -22.24
CA PRO A 584 19.62 24.62 -22.74
C PRO A 584 20.59 23.88 -23.65
N GLN A 585 21.27 24.59 -24.55
CA GLN A 585 22.23 23.98 -25.47
C GLN A 585 23.46 23.43 -24.72
N LYS A 586 24.04 24.22 -23.80
CA LYS A 586 25.17 23.79 -22.95
C LYS A 586 24.81 22.62 -22.05
N ILE A 587 23.61 22.63 -21.46
CA ILE A 587 23.10 21.50 -20.66
C ILE A 587 22.98 20.25 -21.53
N ASN A 588 22.41 20.39 -22.74
CA ASN A 588 22.24 19.28 -23.68
C ASN A 588 23.59 18.73 -24.19
N GLU A 589 24.60 19.58 -24.40
CA GLU A 589 25.97 19.15 -24.75
C GLU A 589 26.61 18.33 -23.63
N ILE A 590 26.47 18.78 -22.36
CA ILE A 590 26.95 18.00 -21.21
C ILE A 590 26.23 16.65 -21.09
N ILE A 591 24.92 16.60 -21.41
CA ILE A 591 24.15 15.36 -21.42
C ILE A 591 24.59 14.42 -22.56
N LYS A 592 24.85 14.98 -23.76
CA LYS A 592 25.22 14.21 -24.96
C LYS A 592 26.67 13.74 -24.98
N ALA A 593 27.60 14.52 -24.43
CA ALA A 593 29.03 14.19 -24.36
C ALA A 593 29.34 13.00 -23.42
N GLN A 594 28.31 12.28 -22.97
CA GLN A 594 28.44 11.15 -22.08
C GLN A 594 27.85 9.88 -22.67
N ASP A 595 28.72 8.88 -22.82
CA ASP A 595 28.42 7.64 -23.52
C ASP A 595 27.56 6.63 -22.72
N ALA A 596 27.05 7.04 -21.56
CA ALA A 596 25.85 6.50 -20.88
C ALA A 596 25.80 6.99 -19.44
N GLY A 597 24.67 7.60 -19.07
CA GLY A 597 24.25 7.67 -17.67
C GLY A 597 24.87 8.80 -16.87
N VAL A 598 24.82 10.04 -17.39
CA VAL A 598 24.78 11.18 -16.47
C VAL A 598 23.38 11.20 -15.87
N ILE A 599 23.40 10.97 -14.55
CA ILE A 599 22.37 11.18 -13.53
C ILE A 599 21.19 10.21 -13.47
N ASN A 600 21.00 9.60 -12.30
CA ASN A 600 19.71 9.11 -11.77
C ASN A 600 18.74 10.27 -11.43
N MET A 601 18.93 11.44 -12.02
CA MET A 601 17.89 12.45 -12.19
C MET A 601 17.32 12.14 -13.56
N ASP A 602 16.01 12.07 -13.71
CA ASP A 602 15.41 11.82 -15.02
C ASP A 602 15.90 12.89 -16.01
N LYS A 603 16.99 12.61 -16.73
CA LYS A 603 17.55 13.43 -17.81
C LYS A 603 16.46 13.78 -18.82
N ASP A 604 15.51 12.86 -18.95
CA ASP A 604 14.32 12.97 -19.75
C ASP A 604 13.47 14.18 -19.30
N ILE A 605 13.38 14.52 -18.02
CA ILE A 605 12.74 15.75 -17.51
C ILE A 605 13.43 17.00 -18.05
N LEU A 606 14.77 17.09 -17.90
CA LEU A 606 15.52 18.25 -18.38
C LEU A 606 15.41 18.37 -19.89
N LEU A 607 15.51 17.25 -20.62
CA LEU A 607 15.35 17.22 -22.07
C LEU A 607 13.92 17.56 -22.51
N LEU A 608 12.89 17.11 -21.79
CA LEU A 608 11.48 17.45 -22.01
C LEU A 608 11.28 18.96 -21.81
N TRP A 609 11.77 19.51 -20.71
CA TRP A 609 11.67 20.94 -20.41
C TRP A 609 12.44 21.80 -21.43
N ILE A 610 13.65 21.38 -21.81
CA ILE A 610 14.44 22.05 -22.86
C ILE A 610 13.69 22.03 -24.19
N LYS A 611 13.11 20.89 -24.59
CA LYS A 611 12.32 20.79 -25.83
C LYS A 611 11.12 21.72 -25.82
N LYS A 612 10.39 21.79 -24.70
CA LYS A 612 9.26 22.72 -24.51
C LYS A 612 9.67 24.18 -24.68
N ASN A 613 10.81 24.57 -24.12
CA ASN A 613 11.25 25.96 -24.09
C ASN A 613 12.12 26.39 -25.29
N LYS A 614 12.46 25.47 -26.21
CA LYS A 614 13.19 25.79 -27.45
C LYS A 614 12.42 26.69 -28.43
N HIS A 615 11.09 26.79 -28.29
CA HIS A 615 10.22 27.57 -29.18
C HIS A 615 9.85 28.96 -28.66
N LEU A 616 10.36 29.36 -27.49
CA LEU A 616 10.22 30.73 -27.02
C LEU A 616 11.20 31.63 -27.78
N HIS A 617 10.94 31.91 -29.05
CA HIS A 617 11.40 33.15 -29.67
C HIS A 617 10.61 34.29 -29.03
N PHE A 618 11.07 34.81 -27.90
CA PHE A 618 10.59 36.13 -27.48
C PHE A 618 11.15 37.12 -28.49
N LYS A 619 10.26 37.70 -29.31
CA LYS A 619 10.57 38.94 -30.03
C LYS A 619 11.09 39.93 -28.98
N THR A 620 12.29 40.39 -29.27
CA THR A 620 13.09 41.43 -28.60
C THR A 620 12.29 42.48 -27.85
#